data_AF-Q4J7J5-F1
#
_entry.id   AF-Q4J7J5-F1
#
_cell.length_a   1.000
_cell.length_b   1.000
_cell.length_c   1.000
_cell.angle_alpha   90.00
_cell.angle_beta   90.00
_cell.angle_gamma   90.00
#
_symmetry.space_group_name_H-M   'P 1'
#
loop_
_entity.id
_entity.type
_entity.pdbx_description
1 polymer ?
#
loop_
_entity_poly.entity_id
_entity_poly.type
_entity_poly.pdbx_seq_one_letter_code
_entity_poly.pdbx_strand_id
1 'polypeptide(L)'
;MDKYYLALLGEAGATGLAKAFYMRFKLKELEKAYHQELSHWTYFKKFRSSKLEKPIYYALIVFGLLVSIFGLKVTKAVIRRLEAGAINFYLERFSGDKDVEWIIENEREHMEI
;
A
#
# COMPACT_ATOMS: atom_id res chain seq x y z
N MET A 1 -8.08 -14.26 -12.06
CA MET A 1 -6.72 -13.71 -11.82
C MET A 1 -6.31 -14.14 -10.42
N ASP A 2 -5.06 -14.58 -10.21
CA ASP A 2 -4.61 -15.09 -8.90
C ASP A 2 -4.67 -13.97 -7.83
N LYS A 3 -5.41 -14.21 -6.74
CA LYS A 3 -5.61 -13.22 -5.68
C LYS A 3 -4.31 -12.84 -4.97
N TYR A 4 -3.38 -13.78 -4.81
CA TYR A 4 -2.07 -13.52 -4.21
C TYR A 4 -1.17 -12.73 -5.15
N TYR A 5 -1.30 -12.97 -6.46
CA TYR A 5 -0.60 -12.15 -7.46
C TYR A 5 -1.09 -10.70 -7.46
N LEU A 6 -2.40 -10.49 -7.42
CA LEU A 6 -2.98 -9.15 -7.35
C LEU A 6 -2.62 -8.43 -6.05
N ALA A 7 -2.70 -9.11 -4.91
CA ALA A 7 -2.26 -8.57 -3.63
C ALA A 7 -0.78 -8.19 -3.67
N LEU A 8 0.08 -9.09 -4.15
CA LEU A 8 1.52 -8.84 -4.28
C LEU A 8 1.83 -7.57 -5.09
N LEU A 9 1.17 -7.37 -6.23
CA LEU A 9 1.39 -6.18 -7.05
C LEU A 9 0.76 -4.92 -6.42
N GLY A 10 -0.39 -5.07 -5.76
CA GLY A 10 -1.05 -4.01 -5.00
C GLY A 10 -0.12 -3.46 -3.91
N GLU A 11 0.38 -4.34 -3.04
CA GLU A 11 1.30 -3.99 -1.94
C GLU A 11 2.62 -3.42 -2.43
N ALA A 12 3.17 -3.94 -3.53
CA ALA A 12 4.36 -3.34 -4.15
C ALA A 12 4.11 -1.89 -4.57
N GLY A 13 2.92 -1.59 -5.12
CA GLY A 13 2.50 -0.25 -5.50
C GLY A 13 2.24 0.67 -4.30
N ALA A 14 1.51 0.17 -3.30
CA ALA A 14 1.19 0.89 -2.07
C ALA A 14 2.47 1.24 -1.28
N THR A 15 3.40 0.29 -1.14
CA THR A 15 4.73 0.54 -0.57
C THR A 15 5.48 1.64 -1.32
N GLY A 16 5.40 1.65 -2.66
CA GLY A 16 6.01 2.68 -3.49
C GLY A 16 5.45 4.08 -3.20
N LEU A 17 4.12 4.19 -3.12
CA LEU A 17 3.43 5.43 -2.77
C LEU A 17 3.77 5.92 -1.36
N ALA A 18 3.68 5.03 -0.38
CA ALA A 18 3.98 5.35 1.02
C ALA A 18 5.41 5.87 1.18
N LYS A 19 6.38 5.23 0.50
CA LYS A 19 7.77 5.73 0.46
C LYS A 19 7.87 7.12 -0.12
N ALA A 20 7.19 7.40 -1.24
CA ALA A 20 7.21 8.71 -1.87
C ALA A 20 6.64 9.80 -0.96
N PHE A 21 5.51 9.52 -0.31
CA PHE A 21 4.88 10.46 0.63
C PHE A 21 5.76 10.71 1.86
N TYR A 22 6.34 9.66 2.46
CA TYR A 22 7.32 9.81 3.53
C TYR A 22 8.55 10.61 3.09
N MET A 23 9.10 10.32 1.90
CA MET A 23 10.24 11.07 1.37
C MET A 23 9.93 12.57 1.21
N ARG A 24 8.70 12.92 0.79
CA ARG A 24 8.28 14.31 0.60
C ARG A 24 8.06 15.07 1.91
N PHE A 25 7.31 14.47 2.83
CA PHE A 25 6.77 15.16 4.01
C PHE A 25 7.50 14.84 5.31
N LYS A 26 8.22 13.71 5.38
CA LYS A 26 9.03 13.28 6.53
C LYS A 26 8.26 13.19 7.85
N LEU A 27 6.97 12.85 7.79
CA LEU A 27 6.10 12.66 8.95
C LEU A 27 6.24 11.23 9.51
N LYS A 28 6.09 11.07 10.83
CA LYS A 28 6.24 9.78 11.51
C LYS A 28 5.12 8.80 11.13
N GLU A 29 3.90 9.29 10.97
CA GLU A 29 2.76 8.49 10.54
C GLU A 29 2.96 7.90 9.13
N LEU A 30 3.55 8.69 8.22
CA LEU A 30 3.88 8.22 6.86
C LEU A 30 5.06 7.25 6.84
N GLU A 31 6.02 7.44 7.76
CA GLU A 31 7.09 6.46 7.96
C GLU A 31 6.55 5.13 8.47
N LYS A 32 5.63 5.16 9.46
CA LYS A 32 4.97 3.97 10.00
C LYS A 32 4.24 3.21 8.88
N ALA A 33 3.41 3.93 8.11
CA ALA A 33 2.67 3.36 6.99
C ALA A 33 3.61 2.69 5.97
N TYR A 34 4.70 3.38 5.57
CA TYR A 34 5.68 2.79 4.65
C TYR A 34 6.26 1.45 5.14
N HIS A 35 6.54 1.32 6.45
CA HIS A 35 7.05 0.06 6.99
C HIS A 35 5.96 -1.02 7.10
N GLN A 36 4.71 -0.64 7.40
CA GLN A 36 3.57 -1.55 7.38
C GLN A 36 3.34 -2.11 5.95
N GLU A 37 3.26 -1.25 4.95
CA GLU A 37 3.17 -1.62 3.52
C GLU A 37 4.31 -2.55 3.08
N LEU A 38 5.54 -2.24 3.47
CA LEU A 38 6.69 -3.09 3.15
C LEU A 38 6.55 -4.49 3.78
N SER A 39 5.97 -4.57 4.97
CA SER A 39 5.70 -5.84 5.64
C SER A 39 4.59 -6.63 4.95
N HIS A 40 3.53 -5.96 4.47
CA HIS A 40 2.45 -6.56 3.68
C HIS A 40 2.99 -7.13 2.36
N TRP A 41 3.79 -6.34 1.64
CA TRP A 41 4.43 -6.78 0.41
C TRP A 41 5.32 -8.01 0.67
N THR A 42 6.12 -7.98 1.73
CA THR A 42 6.97 -9.11 2.13
C THR A 42 6.15 -10.36 2.49
N TYR A 43 4.99 -10.19 3.11
CA TYR A 43 4.06 -11.29 3.40
C TYR A 43 3.58 -11.96 2.11
N PHE A 44 3.08 -11.21 1.13
CA PHE A 44 2.58 -11.79 -0.12
C PHE A 44 3.66 -12.45 -0.99
N LYS A 45 4.93 -12.04 -0.82
CA LYS A 45 6.08 -12.69 -1.47
C LYS A 45 6.29 -14.15 -1.08
N LYS A 46 5.73 -14.58 0.07
CA LYS A 46 5.78 -15.99 0.50
C LYS A 46 4.89 -16.89 -0.37
N PHE A 47 3.83 -16.33 -0.94
CA PHE A 47 2.83 -17.07 -1.73
C PHE A 47 3.04 -16.92 -3.23
N ARG A 48 3.57 -15.77 -3.68
CA ARG A 48 3.78 -15.48 -5.09
C ARG A 48 5.02 -14.59 -5.30
N SER A 49 5.64 -14.69 -6.46
CA SER A 49 6.66 -13.72 -6.91
C SER A 49 6.37 -13.25 -8.33
N SER A 50 6.78 -12.02 -8.65
CA SER A 50 6.61 -11.43 -9.98
C SER A 50 7.73 -10.45 -10.32
N LYS A 51 8.21 -10.52 -11.57
CA LYS A 51 9.16 -9.53 -12.09
C LYS A 51 8.56 -8.12 -12.17
N LEU A 52 7.24 -7.98 -12.10
CA LEU A 52 6.52 -6.71 -12.16
C LEU A 52 6.48 -5.96 -10.81
N GLU A 53 6.81 -6.60 -9.70
CA GLU A 53 6.81 -5.96 -8.38
C GLU A 53 7.70 -4.71 -8.36
N LYS A 54 8.95 -4.82 -8.86
CA LYS A 54 9.90 -3.71 -8.90
C LYS A 54 9.46 -2.59 -9.84
N PRO A 55 9.08 -2.85 -11.11
CA PRO A 55 8.52 -1.83 -11.99
C PRO A 55 7.34 -1.07 -11.38
N ILE A 56 6.39 -1.79 -10.76
CA ILE A 56 5.22 -1.17 -10.11
C ILE A 56 5.66 -0.30 -8.94
N TYR A 57 6.49 -0.84 -8.04
CA TYR A 57 7.05 -0.08 -6.92
C TYR A 57 7.70 1.25 -7.36
N TYR A 58 8.58 1.23 -8.37
CA TYR A 58 9.25 2.45 -8.84
C TYR A 58 8.31 3.40 -9.58
N ALA A 59 7.38 2.87 -10.39
CA ALA A 59 6.38 3.68 -11.07
C ALA A 59 5.50 4.44 -10.06
N LEU A 60 5.12 3.76 -8.98
CA LEU A 60 4.28 4.34 -7.94
C LEU A 60 5.06 5.29 -7.02
N ILE A 61 6.38 5.11 -6.84
CA ILE A 61 7.21 6.14 -6.22
C ILE A 61 7.17 7.44 -7.03
N VAL A 62 7.40 7.35 -8.34
CA VAL A 62 7.41 8.53 -9.23
C VAL A 62 6.04 9.20 -9.21
N PHE A 63 4.97 8.42 -9.35
CA PHE A 63 3.60 8.93 -9.26
C PHE A 63 3.32 9.59 -7.90
N GLY A 64 3.71 8.96 -6.79
CA GLY A 64 3.52 9.49 -5.44
C GLY A 64 4.26 10.81 -5.24
N LEU A 65 5.48 10.95 -5.76
CA LEU A 65 6.23 12.21 -5.72
C LEU A 65 5.48 13.30 -6.48
N LEU A 66 4.93 13.00 -7.68
CA LEU A 66 4.13 13.94 -8.46
C LEU A 66 2.85 14.37 -7.72
N VAL A 67 2.12 13.42 -7.14
CA VAL A 67 0.92 13.70 -6.33
C VAL A 67 1.27 14.59 -5.13
N SER A 68 2.40 14.32 -4.48
CA SER A 68 2.81 15.04 -3.27
C SER A 68 3.13 16.53 -3.49
N ILE A 69 3.39 16.94 -4.75
CA ILE A 69 3.59 18.34 -5.13
C ILE A 69 2.31 19.16 -4.87
N PHE A 70 1.13 18.56 -5.02
CA PHE A 70 -0.17 19.19 -4.75
C PHE A 70 -0.48 19.34 -3.25
N GLY A 71 0.45 18.93 -2.39
CA GLY A 71 0.38 19.14 -0.94
C GLY A 71 -0.24 17.99 -0.17
N LEU A 72 -0.20 18.12 1.17
CA LEU A 72 -0.58 17.06 2.08
C LEU A 72 -2.08 16.71 2.02
N LYS A 73 -2.96 17.70 1.80
CA LYS A 73 -4.40 17.47 1.71
C LYS A 73 -4.77 16.53 0.56
N VAL A 74 -4.16 16.73 -0.62
CA VAL A 74 -4.36 15.86 -1.79
C VAL A 74 -3.77 14.48 -1.53
N THR A 75 -2.58 14.42 -0.92
CA THR A 75 -1.93 13.17 -0.54
C THR A 75 -2.82 12.32 0.38
N LYS A 76 -3.38 12.91 1.45
CA LYS A 76 -4.32 12.23 2.37
C LYS A 76 -5.60 11.77 1.68
N ALA A 77 -6.08 12.48 0.67
CA ALA A 77 -7.25 12.05 -0.10
C ALA A 77 -6.92 10.82 -0.97
N VAL A 78 -5.72 10.78 -1.56
CA VAL A 78 -5.24 9.63 -2.34
C VAL A 78 -5.04 8.41 -1.45
N ILE A 79 -4.39 8.57 -0.30
CA ILE A 79 -4.20 7.48 0.69
C ILE A 79 -5.55 6.86 1.02
N ARG A 80 -6.51 7.64 1.55
CA ARG A 80 -7.84 7.14 1.92
C ARG A 80 -8.57 6.43 0.78
N ARG A 81 -8.42 6.90 -0.46
CA ARG A 81 -9.05 6.27 -1.62
C ARG A 81 -8.45 4.90 -1.95
N LEU A 82 -7.14 4.75 -1.77
CA LEU A 82 -6.39 3.51 -1.99
C LEU A 82 -6.66 2.51 -0.89
N GLU A 83 -6.62 2.93 0.38
CA GLU A 83 -6.92 2.06 1.52
C GLU A 83 -8.33 1.48 1.45
N ALA A 84 -9.32 2.32 1.13
CA ALA A 84 -10.69 1.84 0.91
C ALA A 84 -10.77 0.81 -0.22
N GLY A 85 -9.91 0.94 -1.25
CA GLY A 85 -9.79 -0.05 -2.32
C GLY A 85 -9.17 -1.36 -1.83
N ALA A 86 -8.08 -1.27 -1.07
CA ALA A 86 -7.36 -2.42 -0.51
C ALA A 86 -8.24 -3.22 0.46
N ILE A 87 -8.90 -2.54 1.41
CA ILE A 87 -9.82 -3.17 2.37
C ILE A 87 -10.93 -3.93 1.63
N ASN A 88 -11.58 -3.31 0.65
CA ASN A 88 -12.62 -3.97 -0.13
C ASN A 88 -12.08 -5.18 -0.89
N PHE A 89 -10.90 -5.07 -1.49
CA PHE A 89 -10.23 -6.17 -2.17
C PHE A 89 -9.95 -7.34 -1.22
N TYR A 90 -9.45 -7.07 -0.01
CA TYR A 90 -9.13 -8.09 0.98
C TYR A 90 -10.39 -8.75 1.55
N LEU A 91 -11.41 -7.98 1.88
CA LEU A 91 -12.69 -8.53 2.36
C LEU A 91 -13.36 -9.43 1.31
N GLU A 92 -13.27 -9.07 0.03
CA GLU A 92 -13.85 -9.87 -1.07
C GLU A 92 -13.07 -11.17 -1.34
N ARG A 93 -11.73 -11.11 -1.35
CA ARG A 93 -10.88 -12.23 -1.84
C ARG A 93 -10.22 -13.08 -0.75
N PHE A 94 -10.19 -12.56 0.48
CA PHE A 94 -9.54 -13.18 1.65
C PHE A 94 -10.48 -13.26 2.85
N SER A 95 -11.81 -13.24 2.62
CA SER A 95 -12.81 -13.40 3.68
C SER A 95 -12.51 -14.63 4.54
N GLY A 96 -12.39 -14.44 5.85
CA GLY A 96 -12.11 -15.50 6.82
C GLY A 96 -10.64 -15.95 6.92
N ASP A 97 -9.73 -15.32 6.18
CA ASP A 97 -8.29 -15.57 6.27
C ASP A 97 -7.69 -14.78 7.44
N LYS A 98 -7.44 -15.48 8.56
CA LYS A 98 -6.87 -14.89 9.77
C LYS A 98 -5.47 -14.30 9.55
N ASP A 99 -4.72 -14.80 8.56
CA ASP A 99 -3.38 -14.32 8.28
C ASP A 99 -3.38 -12.99 7.51
N VAL A 100 -4.54 -12.53 7.02
CA VAL A 100 -4.71 -11.24 6.32
C VAL A 100 -5.45 -10.22 7.19
N GLU A 101 -6.06 -10.65 8.30
CA GLU A 101 -6.84 -9.78 9.19
C GLU A 101 -6.01 -8.61 9.77
N TRP A 102 -4.74 -8.86 10.09
CA TRP A 102 -3.83 -7.81 10.56
C TRP A 102 -3.47 -6.78 9.46
N ILE A 103 -3.46 -7.19 8.19
CA ILE A 103 -3.26 -6.28 7.04
C ILE A 103 -4.45 -5.34 6.94
N ILE A 104 -5.68 -5.90 7.01
CA ILE A 104 -6.93 -5.12 6.96
C ILE A 104 -6.97 -4.08 8.09
N GLU A 105 -6.49 -4.43 9.28
CA GLU A 105 -6.46 -3.48 10.41
C GLU A 105 -5.42 -2.38 10.19
N ASN A 106 -4.23 -2.70 9.67
CA ASN A 106 -3.25 -1.68 9.28
C ASN A 106 -3.82 -0.72 8.21
N GLU A 107 -4.54 -1.23 7.19
CA GLU A 107 -5.14 -0.36 6.17
C GLU A 107 -6.20 0.58 6.77
N ARG A 108 -6.90 0.15 7.83
CA ARG A 108 -7.83 1.03 8.55
C ARG A 108 -7.11 2.14 9.29
N GLU A 109 -6.00 1.83 9.96
CA GLU A 109 -5.15 2.85 10.60
C GLU A 109 -4.60 3.85 9.57
N HIS A 110 -4.21 3.38 8.39
CA HIS A 110 -3.69 4.23 7.31
C HIS A 110 -4.72 5.26 6.83
N MET A 111 -6.03 4.99 6.96
CA MET A 111 -7.08 5.95 6.61
C MET A 111 -7.11 7.18 7.52
N GLU A 112 -6.53 7.09 8.72
CA GLU A 112 -6.50 8.19 9.70
C GLU A 112 -5.34 9.18 9.47
N ILE A 113 -4.45 8.89 8.52
CA ILE A 113 -3.31 9.73 8.14
C ILE A 113 -3.72 11.09 7.59
#